data_AF-A0A7J4L5W7-F1
#
_entry.id   AF-A0A7J4L5W7-F1
#
_cell.length_a   1.000
_cell.length_b   1.000
_cell.length_c   1.000
_cell.angle_alpha   90.00
_cell.angle_beta   90.00
_cell.angle_gamma   90.00
#
_symmetry.space_group_name_H-M   'P 1'
#
loop_
_entity.id
_entity.type
_entity.pdbx_description
1 polymer ?
#
loop_
_entity_poly.entity_id
_entity_poly.type
_entity_poly.pdbx_seq_one_letter_code
_entity_poly.pdbx_strand_id
1 'polypeptide(L)' 'MGRIKIVVDGYKCERCTHEWMPRSKKKLNPIICPSCKSPYWDIPKKKKRKMTSKAEK' A
#
# COMPACT_ATOMS: atom_id res chain seq x y z
N MET A 1 14.36 28.11 -18.08
CA MET A 1 14.33 26.63 -17.97
C MET A 1 13.09 26.23 -17.20
N GLY A 2 12.17 25.48 -17.82
CA GLY A 2 10.89 25.10 -17.20
C GLY A 2 11.06 23.99 -16.15
N ARG A 3 10.39 24.14 -15.00
CA ARG A 3 10.29 23.09 -13.98
C ARG A 3 8.89 22.48 -14.06
N ILE A 4 8.80 21.15 -14.11
CA ILE A 4 7.53 20.42 -14.07
C ILE A 4 7.52 19.45 -12.90
N LYS A 5 6.35 19.23 -12.30
CA LYS A 5 6.14 18.24 -11.25
C LYS A 5 5.60 16.96 -11.90
N ILE A 6 6.30 15.85 -11.72
CA ILE A 6 5.86 14.52 -12.17
C ILE A 6 5.32 13.80 -10.94
N VAL A 7 4.02 13.49 -10.95
CA VAL A 7 3.35 12.67 -9.92
C VAL A 7 3.15 11.27 -10.52
N VAL A 8 3.53 10.23 -9.77
CA VAL A 8 3.45 8.84 -10.21
C VAL A 8 2.70 8.03 -9.16
N ASP A 9 1.69 7.29 -9.59
CA ASP A 9 0.99 6.34 -8.73
C ASP A 9 1.90 5.14 -8.40
N GLY A 10 2.10 4.90 -7.11
CA GLY A 10 2.86 3.77 -6.58
C GLY A 10 1.96 2.76 -5.86
N TYR A 11 2.50 1.57 -5.62
CA TYR A 11 1.85 0.55 -4.80
C TYR A 11 2.47 0.50 -3.41
N LYS A 12 1.64 0.21 -2.41
CA LYS A 12 2.05 0.01 -1.03
C LYS A 12 1.52 -1.32 -0.53
N CYS A 13 2.37 -2.13 0.09
CA CYS A 13 1.95 -3.38 0.70
C CYS A 13 1.41 -3.16 2.11
N GLU A 14 0.17 -3.57 2.37
CA GLU A 14 -0.49 -3.50 3.67
C GLU A 14 0.07 -4.51 4.71
N ARG A 15 1.01 -5.37 4.31
CA ARG A 15 1.65 -6.37 5.20
C ARG A 15 3.03 -5.96 5.67
N CYS A 16 3.94 -5.66 4.73
CA CYS A 16 5.32 -5.29 5.02
C CYS A 16 5.60 -3.80 4.84
N THR A 17 4.58 -3.00 4.49
CA THR A 17 4.69 -1.55 4.25
C THR A 17 5.67 -1.13 3.15
N HIS A 18 6.13 -2.09 2.35
CA HIS A 18 7.03 -1.81 1.23
C HIS A 18 6.29 -1.04 0.13
N GLU A 19 6.93 0.00 -0.39
CA GLU A 19 6.42 0.86 -1.46
C GLU A 19 7.22 0.61 -2.74
N TRP A 20 6.54 0.45 -3.87
CA TRP A 20 7.20 0.25 -5.15
C TRP A 20 6.44 0.91 -6.30
N MET A 21 7.19 1.31 -7.33
CA MET A 21 6.62 1.92 -8.52
C MET A 21 6.36 0.87 -9.61
N PRO A 22 5.23 0.94 -10.33
CA PRO A 22 4.99 0.10 -11.50
C PRO A 22 6.05 0.34 -12.57
N ARG A 23 6.70 -0.74 -13.04
CA ARG A 23 7.69 -0.66 -14.12
C ARG A 23 7.08 -0.44 -15.51
N SER A 24 5.77 -0.64 -15.69
CA SER A 24 5.12 -0.48 -16.99
C SER A 24 3.65 -0.08 -16.84
N LYS A 25 3.21 0.96 -17.56
CA LYS A 25 1.81 1.39 -17.61
C LYS A 25 0.84 0.32 -18.14
N LYS A 26 1.35 -0.65 -18.91
CA LYS A 26 0.57 -1.71 -19.55
C LYS A 26 0.45 -3.01 -18.75
N LYS A 27 1.28 -3.24 -17.72
CA LYS A 27 1.26 -4.53 -17.02
C LYS A 27 0.27 -4.49 -15.86
N LEU A 28 -0.64 -5.46 -15.92
CA LEU A 28 -1.65 -5.77 -14.91
C LEU A 28 -1.08 -5.65 -13.50
N ASN A 29 -1.93 -5.13 -12.61
CA ASN A 29 -1.66 -4.95 -11.18
C ASN A 29 -0.83 -6.11 -10.62
N PRO A 30 0.24 -5.83 -9.85
CA PRO A 30 1.11 -6.87 -9.32
C PRO A 30 0.26 -7.88 -8.54
N ILE A 31 0.39 -9.16 -8.87
CA ILE A 31 -0.34 -10.21 -8.16
C ILE A 31 0.28 -10.42 -6.76
N ILE A 32 1.55 -10.01 -6.58
CA ILE A 32 2.37 -10.36 -5.43
C ILE A 32 3.27 -9.18 -5.04
N CYS A 33 3.47 -8.96 -3.73
CA CYS A 33 4.46 -7.99 -3.24
C CYS A 33 5.89 -8.45 -3.58
N PRO A 34 6.76 -7.58 -4.14
CA PRO A 34 8.14 -7.94 -4.48
C PRO A 34 9.04 -8.21 -3.27
N SER A 35 8.71 -7.65 -2.10
CA SER A 35 9.51 -7.79 -0.87
C SER A 35 9.13 -9.04 -0.07
N CYS A 36 7.85 -9.18 0.32
CA CYS A 36 7.40 -10.29 1.16
C CYS A 36 6.78 -11.46 0.39
N LYS A 37 6.66 -11.36 -0.94
CA LYS A 37 6.01 -12.37 -1.81
C LYS A 37 4.58 -12.71 -1.41
N SER A 38 3.91 -11.81 -0.68
CA SER A 38 2.51 -11.98 -0.32
C SER A 38 1.59 -11.61 -1.48
N PRO A 39 0.63 -12.49 -1.87
CA PRO A 39 -0.37 -12.15 -2.87
C PRO A 39 -1.40 -11.14 -2.35
N TYR A 40 -1.63 -11.13 -1.04
CA TYR A 40 -2.59 -10.25 -0.37
C TYR A 40 -1.96 -8.92 0.07
N TRP A 41 -1.16 -8.31 -0.80
CA TRP A 41 -0.47 -7.06 -0.50
C TRP A 41 -1.41 -5.86 -0.47
N ASP A 42 -2.51 -5.91 -1.23
CA ASP A 42 -3.54 -4.87 -1.35
C ASP A 42 -4.65 -4.99 -0.30
N ILE A 43 -4.64 -6.07 0.48
CA ILE A 43 -5.72 -6.34 1.45
C ILE A 43 -5.34 -5.76 2.81
N PRO A 44 -6.07 -4.74 3.30
CA PRO A 44 -5.84 -4.20 4.62
C PRO A 44 -6.10 -5.28 5.66
N LYS A 45 -5.22 -5.38 6.66
CA LYS A 45 -5.47 -6.24 7.82
C LYS A 45 -6.79 -5.79 8.46
N LYS A 46 -7.72 -6.72 8.68
CA LYS A 46 -8.96 -6.45 9.44
C LYS A 46 -8.57 -5.74 10.72
N LYS A 47 -8.92 -4.45 10.83
CA LYS A 47 -8.70 -3.68 12.06
C LYS A 47 -9.40 -4.45 13.16
N LYS A 48 -8.66 -4.95 14.15
CA LYS A 48 -9.28 -5.41 15.39
C LYS A 48 -10.12 -4.23 15.87
N ARG A 49 -11.44 -4.42 15.99
CA ARG A 49 -12.34 -3.41 16.55
C ARG A 49 -11.66 -2.91 17.82
N LYS A 50 -11.20 -1.64 17.82
CA LYS A 50 -10.75 -1.02 19.05
C LYS A 50 -12.02 -0.92 19.89
N MET A 51 -12.21 -1.86 20.81
CA MET A 51 -13.09 -1.68 21.94
C MET A 51 -12.46 -0.55 22.76
N THR A 52 -12.83 0.69 22.44
CA THR A 52 -12.49 1.83 23.27
C THR A 52 -13.42 1.81 24.47
N SER A 53 -13.02 1.05 25.48
CA SER A 53 -13.54 1.15 26.84
C SER A 53 -12.71 2.19 27.59
N LYS A 54 -13.20 3.44 27.66
CA LYS A 54 -12.86 4.49 28.65
C LYS A 54 -13.72 5.71 28.30
N ALA A 55 -14.82 6.07 28.98
CA ALA A 55 -15.03 6.23 30.42
C ALA A 55 -13.92 7.09 31.05
N GLU A 56 -13.86 8.36 30.62
CA GLU A 56 -13.24 9.43 31.39
C GLU A 56 -14.37 10.11 32.19
N LYS A 57 -14.12 10.29 33.48
CA LYS A 57 -15.04 10.72 34.54
C LYS A 57 -14.84 12.19 34.85
#